data_AF-A0A7Y6XK07-F1
#
_entry.id   AF-A0A7Y6XK07-F1
#
_cell.length_a   1.000
_cell.length_b   1.000
_cell.length_c   1.000
_cell.angle_alpha   90.00
_cell.angle_beta   90.00
_cell.angle_gamma   90.00
#
_symmetry.space_group_name_H-M   'P 1'
#
loop_
_entity.id
_entity.type
_entity.pdbx_description
1 polymer ?
#
loop_
_entity_poly.entity_id
_entity_poly.type
_entity_poly.pdbx_seq_one_letter_code
_entity_poly.pdbx_strand_id
1 'polypeptide(L)'
;MRWLAVLVLVLGGFASAKGGVAQECTGCHTSKRTEPQTRFANGLGRWTDSQCYGCHAEINDVAVKRQKREPDPRYFAIPVREDKLAHLAKTPLAYMNAPEVLEHPGQKTPRISARGLAAFLKRPSNLSQKEGSRAPRMMAYPSLQSGDVRDVAALLSVRLPAREAPTAKLSVAERKDADGLWKARCASCHAGARPLSGRDGVSLSLYTPEWTYEYCREQMPYARADRRMPEVPLSLDEAKLLHRLFDELRVEKERELDARVTKLALKDAALPGAVPPAMLAYLWGPFFRDATCVHCHATSPRAASAFTADAEGLKKYLQKKSGEEYWRRLETRALEAEHGLVAAKPGMPMAGLELPAELRRLIARWVVDGCKDAEGKAWCRR
;
A
#
# COMPACT_ATOMS: atom_id res chain seq x y z
N MET A 1 -6.21 -57.62 5.46
CA MET A 1 -5.79 -57.08 6.78
C MET A 1 -4.60 -56.16 6.52
N ARG A 2 -4.73 -54.82 6.68
CA ARG A 2 -4.40 -54.06 7.92
C ARG A 2 -2.87 -54.17 8.18
N TRP A 3 -1.97 -53.19 8.04
CA TRP A 3 -1.87 -51.78 8.52
C TRP A 3 -0.70 -51.06 7.78
N LEU A 4 -0.80 -49.80 7.35
CA LEU A 4 -0.29 -48.55 8.00
C LEU A 4 1.17 -48.65 8.50
N ALA A 5 2.06 -47.67 8.41
CA ALA A 5 2.15 -46.34 7.83
C ALA A 5 3.56 -45.82 8.21
N VAL A 6 3.95 -44.69 7.61
CA VAL A 6 4.90 -43.65 8.09
C VAL A 6 5.91 -43.35 6.99
N LEU A 7 5.48 -42.46 6.11
CA LEU A 7 6.36 -41.59 5.35
C LEU A 7 5.73 -40.20 5.36
N VAL A 8 5.62 -39.65 6.58
CA VAL A 8 5.44 -38.22 6.82
C VAL A 8 6.80 -37.70 7.22
N LEU A 9 7.66 -37.50 6.22
CA LEU A 9 8.82 -36.62 6.36
C LEU A 9 8.48 -35.35 5.61
N VAL A 10 8.13 -34.38 6.46
CA VAL A 10 7.81 -32.99 6.21
C VAL A 10 8.89 -32.38 5.32
N LEU A 11 8.69 -32.44 4.00
CA LEU A 11 9.19 -31.42 3.11
C LEU A 11 8.27 -30.21 3.27
N GLY A 12 8.46 -29.49 4.37
CA GLY A 12 8.18 -28.06 4.45
C GLY A 12 9.11 -27.39 3.46
N GLY A 13 8.75 -27.48 2.17
CA GLY A 13 9.34 -26.66 1.13
C GLY A 13 9.00 -25.23 1.49
N PHE A 14 9.95 -24.53 2.11
CA PHE A 14 9.96 -23.08 2.12
C PHE A 14 9.80 -22.66 0.67
N ALA A 15 8.60 -22.19 0.32
CA ALA A 15 8.36 -21.45 -0.90
C ALA A 15 9.17 -20.16 -0.77
N SER A 16 10.48 -20.25 -1.03
CA SER A 16 11.34 -19.09 -1.20
C SER A 16 10.93 -18.49 -2.54
N ALA A 17 10.09 -17.47 -2.44
CA ALA A 17 9.67 -16.70 -3.58
C ALA A 17 10.91 -16.17 -4.33
N LYS A 18 10.90 -16.31 -5.65
CA LYS A 18 12.05 -15.93 -6.48
C LYS A 18 11.92 -14.46 -6.85
N GLY A 19 12.95 -13.66 -6.60
CA GLY A 19 13.03 -12.25 -7.01
C GLY A 19 12.94 -11.24 -5.86
N GLY A 20 13.50 -10.04 -6.07
CA GLY A 20 13.59 -8.99 -5.05
C GLY A 20 12.24 -8.53 -4.50
N VAL A 21 11.21 -8.45 -5.36
CA VAL A 21 9.85 -8.03 -4.99
C VAL A 21 9.21 -8.97 -3.98
N ALA A 22 9.37 -10.28 -4.19
CA ALA A 22 8.78 -11.27 -3.30
C ALA A 22 9.60 -11.48 -2.03
N GLN A 23 10.93 -11.28 -2.07
CA GLN A 23 11.77 -11.22 -0.88
C GLN A 23 11.41 -10.03 0.04
N GLU A 24 11.11 -8.86 -0.53
CA GLU A 24 10.60 -7.71 0.24
C GLU A 24 9.25 -7.99 0.91
N CYS A 25 8.37 -8.72 0.22
CA CYS A 25 7.10 -9.17 0.79
C CYS A 25 7.30 -10.22 1.88
N THR A 26 8.25 -11.15 1.71
CA THR A 26 8.45 -12.30 2.61
C THR A 26 8.77 -11.89 4.04
N GLY A 27 9.50 -10.79 4.25
CA GLY A 27 9.73 -10.24 5.59
C GLY A 27 8.43 -9.80 6.26
N CYS A 28 7.61 -9.01 5.57
CA CYS A 28 6.40 -8.43 6.18
C CYS A 28 5.15 -9.34 6.10
N HIS A 29 5.15 -10.37 5.25
CA HIS A 29 3.98 -11.15 4.89
C HIS A 29 4.24 -12.67 4.90
N THR A 30 4.11 -13.27 6.07
CA THR A 30 4.03 -14.73 6.26
C THR A 30 2.60 -15.17 6.59
N SER A 31 2.35 -16.49 6.61
CA SER A 31 1.05 -17.07 7.01
C SER A 31 0.78 -16.99 8.53
N LYS A 32 1.82 -16.75 9.34
CA LYS A 32 1.78 -16.65 10.81
C LYS A 32 2.67 -15.49 11.28
N ARG A 33 2.31 -14.27 10.88
CA ARG A 33 3.17 -13.07 11.04
C ARG A 33 3.48 -12.71 12.49
N THR A 34 2.60 -13.07 13.41
CA THR A 34 2.71 -12.83 14.84
C THR A 34 3.47 -13.92 15.58
N GLU A 35 3.69 -15.08 14.96
CA GLU A 35 4.41 -16.18 15.59
C GLU A 35 5.90 -16.11 15.25
N PRO A 36 6.78 -15.92 16.24
CA PRO A 36 8.22 -15.93 16.00
C PRO A 36 8.72 -17.36 15.78
N GLN A 37 9.75 -17.53 14.95
CA GLN A 37 10.34 -18.84 14.67
C GLN A 37 10.98 -19.47 15.91
N THR A 38 11.58 -18.63 16.74
CA THR A 38 12.18 -18.98 18.04
C THR A 38 11.98 -17.83 19.01
N ARG A 39 12.25 -18.03 20.30
CA ARG A 39 12.18 -16.97 21.32
C ARG A 39 13.52 -16.81 22.02
N PHE A 40 13.85 -15.58 22.40
CA PHE A 40 14.92 -15.28 23.34
C PHE A 40 14.51 -15.68 24.77
N ALA A 41 15.49 -15.82 25.67
CA ALA A 41 15.23 -16.21 27.06
C ALA A 41 14.35 -15.21 27.84
N ASN A 42 14.31 -13.96 27.41
CA ASN A 42 13.43 -12.91 27.95
C ASN A 42 11.98 -12.97 27.41
N GLY A 43 11.67 -13.96 26.56
CA GLY A 43 10.36 -14.17 25.97
C GLY A 43 10.10 -13.43 24.65
N LEU A 44 10.97 -12.49 24.23
CA LEU A 44 10.83 -11.82 22.93
C LEU A 44 11.02 -12.80 21.78
N GLY A 45 10.28 -12.59 20.70
CA GLY A 45 10.44 -13.33 19.47
C GLY A 45 11.77 -13.05 18.79
N ARG A 46 12.32 -14.08 18.16
CA ARG A 46 13.46 -13.98 17.27
C ARG A 46 12.99 -14.22 15.85
N TRP A 47 12.81 -13.11 15.12
CA TRP A 47 12.53 -13.09 13.69
C TRP A 47 13.85 -13.04 12.91
N THR A 48 13.88 -13.70 11.75
CA THR A 48 15.01 -13.62 10.81
C THR A 48 15.12 -12.27 10.13
N ASP A 49 14.01 -11.53 10.08
CA ASP A 49 13.95 -10.13 9.65
C ASP A 49 13.34 -9.31 10.80
N SER A 50 14.14 -8.44 11.41
CA SER A 50 13.71 -7.61 12.54
C SER A 50 12.81 -6.44 12.11
N GLN A 51 12.59 -6.26 10.80
CA GLN A 51 11.74 -5.22 10.21
C GLN A 51 10.29 -5.66 9.97
N CYS A 52 9.86 -6.74 10.60
CA CYS A 52 8.60 -7.42 10.29
C CYS A 52 7.40 -6.94 11.12
N TYR A 53 6.21 -7.21 10.58
CA TYR A 53 4.93 -7.07 11.27
C TYR A 53 4.93 -7.75 12.65
N GLY A 54 5.51 -8.94 12.81
CA GLY A 54 5.53 -9.67 14.08
C GLY A 54 6.35 -9.02 15.19
N CYS A 55 7.49 -8.42 14.84
CA CYS A 55 8.33 -7.69 15.79
C CYS A 55 7.57 -6.47 16.34
N HIS A 56 6.98 -5.67 15.45
CA HIS A 56 6.18 -4.52 15.85
C HIS A 56 4.86 -4.93 16.52
N ALA A 57 4.27 -6.04 16.05
CA ALA A 57 3.40 -7.00 16.72
C ALA A 57 3.53 -6.98 18.23
N GLU A 58 4.64 -7.58 18.61
CA GLU A 58 5.00 -7.87 19.97
C GLU A 58 5.34 -6.62 20.77
N ILE A 59 6.01 -5.63 20.16
CA ILE A 59 6.31 -4.34 20.80
C ILE A 59 5.02 -3.60 21.16
N ASN A 60 4.02 -3.61 20.27
CA ASN A 60 2.72 -3.02 20.54
C ASN A 60 1.95 -3.76 21.65
N ASP A 61 1.99 -5.09 21.67
CA ASP A 61 1.37 -5.88 22.74
C ASP A 61 1.94 -5.49 24.11
N VAL A 62 3.27 -5.43 24.21
CA VAL A 62 3.94 -4.98 25.45
C VAL A 62 3.60 -3.53 25.78
N ALA A 63 3.48 -2.65 24.78
CA ALA A 63 3.06 -1.27 24.98
C ALA A 63 1.64 -1.15 25.57
N VAL A 64 0.69 -1.91 25.03
CA VAL A 64 -0.70 -1.96 25.51
C VAL A 64 -0.78 -2.53 26.92
N LYS A 65 -0.08 -3.64 27.20
CA LYS A 65 0.00 -4.24 28.55
C LYS A 65 0.60 -3.28 29.56
N ARG A 66 1.67 -2.58 29.20
CA ARG A 66 2.27 -1.53 30.04
C ARG A 66 1.27 -0.40 30.33
N GLN A 67 0.50 0.05 29.33
CA GLN A 67 -0.53 1.08 29.51
C GLN A 67 -1.63 0.61 30.48
N LYS A 68 -2.00 -0.68 30.43
CA LYS A 68 -2.94 -1.33 31.35
C LYS A 68 -2.33 -1.68 32.72
N ARG A 69 -1.04 -1.41 32.93
CA ARG A 69 -0.27 -1.79 34.13
C ARG A 69 -0.20 -3.31 34.36
N GLU A 70 -0.32 -4.09 33.29
CA GLU A 70 -0.12 -5.53 33.31
C GLU A 70 1.39 -5.84 33.24
N PRO A 71 1.93 -6.66 34.17
CA PRO A 71 3.34 -7.06 34.12
C PRO A 71 3.63 -7.86 32.85
N ASP A 72 4.72 -7.52 32.15
CA ASP A 72 5.21 -8.28 31.00
C ASP A 72 6.74 -8.45 31.09
N PRO A 73 7.26 -9.69 31.12
CA PRO A 73 8.70 -9.94 31.28
C PRO A 73 9.54 -9.41 30.11
N ARG A 74 8.92 -9.19 28.94
CA ARG A 74 9.59 -8.67 27.75
C ARG A 74 9.88 -7.17 27.84
N TYR A 75 9.22 -6.44 28.76
CA TYR A 75 9.28 -4.98 28.88
C TYR A 75 10.70 -4.43 28.89
N PHE A 76 11.55 -4.97 29.76
CA PHE A 76 12.93 -4.51 29.95
C PHE A 76 13.85 -4.81 28.77
N ALA A 77 13.41 -5.67 27.85
CA ALA A 77 14.17 -6.06 26.69
C ALA A 77 13.79 -5.29 25.41
N ILE A 78 12.79 -4.40 25.46
CA ILE A 78 12.35 -3.67 24.27
C ILE A 78 13.34 -2.55 23.95
N PRO A 79 13.87 -2.48 22.71
CA PRO A 79 14.82 -1.46 22.28
C PRO A 79 14.12 -0.15 21.89
N VAL A 80 13.12 0.29 22.64
CA VAL A 80 12.41 1.57 22.40
C VAL A 80 12.29 2.37 23.69
N ARG A 81 12.36 3.69 23.57
CA ARG A 81 12.22 4.61 24.70
C ARG A 81 10.78 4.57 25.26
N GLU A 82 10.62 4.84 26.55
CA GLU A 82 9.30 4.76 27.23
C GLU A 82 8.23 5.67 26.61
N ASP A 83 8.62 6.88 26.20
CA ASP A 83 7.74 7.85 25.52
C ASP A 83 7.22 7.30 24.19
N LYS A 84 8.09 6.64 23.42
CA LYS A 84 7.72 5.99 22.17
C LYS A 84 6.80 4.79 22.39
N LEU A 85 7.05 4.01 23.44
CA LEU A 85 6.20 2.88 23.82
C LEU A 85 4.79 3.36 24.20
N ALA A 86 4.68 4.43 25.00
CA ALA A 86 3.39 5.03 25.36
C ALA A 86 2.61 5.55 24.13
N HIS A 87 3.33 6.09 23.13
CA HIS A 87 2.72 6.51 21.87
C HIS A 87 2.19 5.31 21.06
N LEU A 88 2.96 4.23 20.95
CA LEU A 88 2.59 3.03 20.20
C LEU A 88 1.32 2.35 20.74
N ALA A 89 1.12 2.37 22.06
CA ALA A 89 -0.09 1.86 22.69
C ALA A 89 -1.37 2.61 22.24
N LYS A 90 -1.26 3.91 21.98
CA LYS A 90 -2.38 4.76 21.53
C LYS A 90 -2.50 4.79 20.01
N THR A 91 -1.37 4.80 19.31
CA THR A 91 -1.28 5.01 17.86
C THR A 91 -0.36 3.96 17.26
N PRO A 92 -0.88 2.74 17.01
CA PRO A 92 -0.09 1.66 16.42
C PRO A 92 0.37 2.04 15.01
N LEU A 93 1.48 1.44 14.54
CA LEU A 93 1.91 1.60 13.15
C LEU A 93 0.83 1.09 12.20
N ALA A 94 0.58 1.76 11.09
CA ALA A 94 -0.65 1.51 10.33
C ALA A 94 -0.79 0.12 9.70
N TYR A 95 0.33 -0.54 9.39
CA TYR A 95 0.32 -1.92 8.87
C TYR A 95 0.01 -2.96 9.95
N MET A 96 0.02 -2.58 11.23
CA MET A 96 -0.33 -3.44 12.37
C MET A 96 -1.82 -3.77 12.44
N ASN A 97 -2.65 -3.00 11.74
CA ASN A 97 -4.10 -3.24 11.66
C ASN A 97 -4.48 -4.07 10.43
N ALA A 98 -3.51 -4.59 9.68
CA ALA A 98 -3.79 -5.45 8.55
C ALA A 98 -4.34 -6.80 9.05
N PRO A 99 -5.43 -7.33 8.46
CA PRO A 99 -5.94 -8.64 8.84
C PRO A 99 -4.88 -9.72 8.58
N GLU A 100 -4.69 -10.62 9.55
CA GLU A 100 -3.75 -11.75 9.43
C GLU A 100 -4.17 -12.72 8.32
N VAL A 101 -5.47 -12.85 8.12
CA VAL A 101 -6.09 -13.74 7.13
C VAL A 101 -6.90 -12.91 6.14
N LEU A 102 -6.49 -12.93 4.86
CA LEU A 102 -7.17 -12.18 3.79
C LEU A 102 -8.38 -12.92 3.21
N GLU A 103 -8.39 -14.25 3.28
CA GLU A 103 -9.49 -15.13 2.87
C GLU A 103 -9.83 -16.11 3.99
N HIS A 104 -11.10 -16.22 4.36
CA HIS A 104 -11.48 -17.08 5.49
C HIS A 104 -11.34 -18.57 5.13
N PRO A 105 -10.81 -19.39 6.06
CA PRO A 105 -10.83 -20.83 5.92
C PRO A 105 -12.28 -21.32 5.68
N GLY A 106 -12.48 -22.14 4.65
CA GLY A 106 -13.79 -22.68 4.29
C GLY A 106 -14.54 -21.94 3.18
N GLN A 107 -14.10 -20.74 2.78
CA GLN A 107 -14.57 -20.13 1.53
C GLN A 107 -14.14 -21.00 0.35
N LYS A 108 -15.03 -21.33 -0.60
CA LYS A 108 -14.67 -22.09 -1.81
C LYS A 108 -14.25 -21.18 -2.96
N THR A 109 -14.88 -20.02 -3.04
CA THR A 109 -14.69 -19.05 -4.12
C THR A 109 -13.47 -18.16 -3.83
N PRO A 110 -12.49 -18.09 -4.76
CA PRO A 110 -11.37 -17.16 -4.64
C PRO A 110 -11.86 -15.73 -4.57
N ARG A 111 -11.40 -14.95 -3.59
CA ARG A 111 -11.87 -13.57 -3.41
C ARG A 111 -11.22 -12.62 -4.40
N ILE A 112 -9.93 -12.81 -4.63
CA ILE A 112 -9.08 -11.87 -5.37
C ILE A 112 -8.74 -12.46 -6.75
N SER A 113 -8.90 -11.68 -7.82
CA SER A 113 -8.45 -12.10 -9.16
C SER A 113 -6.94 -11.94 -9.29
N ALA A 114 -6.28 -12.78 -10.09
CA ALA A 114 -4.83 -12.68 -10.27
C ALA A 114 -4.45 -11.37 -10.96
N ARG A 115 -5.27 -10.94 -11.93
CA ARG A 115 -5.10 -9.65 -12.59
C ARG A 115 -5.36 -8.46 -11.68
N GLY A 116 -6.43 -8.52 -10.88
CA GLY A 116 -6.75 -7.48 -9.91
C GLY A 116 -5.63 -7.32 -8.89
N LEU A 117 -5.07 -8.44 -8.40
CA LEU A 117 -3.89 -8.43 -7.53
C LEU A 117 -2.68 -7.82 -8.23
N ALA A 118 -2.39 -8.23 -9.47
CA ALA A 118 -1.27 -7.70 -10.24
C ALA A 118 -1.40 -6.19 -10.46
N ALA A 119 -2.60 -5.72 -10.84
CA ALA A 119 -2.88 -4.31 -11.06
C ALA A 119 -2.75 -3.53 -9.75
N PHE A 120 -3.32 -4.03 -8.65
CA PHE A 120 -3.18 -3.43 -7.33
C PHE A 120 -1.73 -3.37 -6.85
N LEU A 121 -0.94 -4.43 -7.00
CA LEU A 121 0.47 -4.42 -6.61
C LEU A 121 1.31 -3.47 -7.47
N LYS A 122 1.03 -3.38 -8.77
CA LYS A 122 1.70 -2.42 -9.67
C LYS A 122 1.33 -0.98 -9.38
N ARG A 123 0.05 -0.73 -9.11
CA ARG A 123 -0.53 0.59 -8.89
C ARG A 123 -1.59 0.49 -7.80
N PRO A 124 -1.20 0.54 -6.52
CA PRO A 124 -2.15 0.41 -5.43
C PRO A 124 -3.27 1.44 -5.54
N SER A 125 -4.50 1.00 -5.26
CA SER A 125 -5.67 1.88 -5.11
C SER A 125 -6.10 1.96 -3.65
N ASN A 126 -6.82 3.00 -3.27
CA ASN A 126 -7.33 3.14 -1.92
C ASN A 126 -8.48 2.18 -1.66
N LEU A 127 -8.27 1.22 -0.74
CA LEU A 127 -9.35 0.36 -0.27
C LEU A 127 -10.31 1.05 0.72
N SER A 128 -10.01 2.29 1.16
CA SER A 128 -10.84 3.14 2.03
C SER A 128 -10.59 4.64 1.80
N GLN A 129 -11.63 5.40 1.42
CA GLN A 129 -11.57 6.87 1.27
C GLN A 129 -12.02 7.69 2.52
N LYS A 130 -12.29 7.05 3.68
CA LYS A 130 -12.76 7.78 4.89
C LYS A 130 -11.81 8.91 5.34
N GLU A 131 -12.36 9.94 5.98
CA GLU A 131 -11.65 11.15 6.45
C GLU A 131 -10.33 10.83 7.16
N GLY A 132 -9.26 11.51 6.73
CA GLY A 132 -7.88 11.12 6.99
C GLY A 132 -7.32 10.12 5.97
N SER A 133 -7.95 10.01 4.79
CA SER A 133 -7.69 9.02 3.74
C SER A 133 -6.20 8.92 3.43
N ARG A 134 -5.63 7.84 3.95
CA ARG A 134 -4.24 7.47 3.71
C ARG A 134 -4.21 6.91 2.30
N ALA A 135 -3.76 7.72 1.34
CA ALA A 135 -3.36 7.21 0.03
C ALA A 135 -2.53 5.92 0.19
N PRO A 136 -2.53 5.00 -0.78
CA PRO A 136 -2.18 3.61 -0.52
C PRO A 136 -0.83 3.52 0.18
N ARG A 137 -0.82 3.00 1.42
CA ARG A 137 0.40 2.90 2.24
C ARG A 137 1.29 1.73 1.83
N MET A 138 0.93 1.07 0.73
CA MET A 138 1.65 -0.06 0.17
C MET A 138 2.66 0.44 -0.86
N MET A 139 3.81 -0.23 -0.89
CA MET A 139 4.77 -0.05 -1.98
C MET A 139 4.14 -0.52 -3.30
N ALA A 140 4.40 0.22 -4.37
CA ALA A 140 4.03 -0.18 -5.71
C ALA A 140 5.19 -0.96 -6.32
N TYR A 141 4.87 -1.95 -7.15
CA TYR A 141 5.83 -2.77 -7.87
C TYR A 141 5.61 -2.61 -9.38
N PRO A 142 5.98 -1.47 -10.00
CA PRO A 142 5.66 -1.19 -11.41
C PRO A 142 6.21 -2.25 -12.36
N SER A 143 7.35 -2.86 -12.01
CA SER A 143 8.03 -3.89 -12.79
C SER A 143 7.58 -5.32 -12.47
N LEU A 144 6.51 -5.51 -11.69
CA LEU A 144 6.00 -6.81 -11.28
C LEU A 144 5.69 -7.70 -12.49
N GLN A 145 6.24 -8.92 -12.48
CA GLN A 145 6.00 -9.94 -13.50
C GLN A 145 4.88 -10.88 -13.04
N SER A 146 4.30 -11.62 -13.99
CA SER A 146 3.21 -12.56 -13.70
C SER A 146 3.62 -13.70 -12.75
N GLY A 147 4.89 -14.11 -12.77
CA GLY A 147 5.44 -15.08 -11.81
C GLY A 147 5.42 -14.56 -10.38
N ASP A 148 5.83 -13.31 -10.18
CA ASP A 148 5.87 -12.66 -8.86
C ASP A 148 4.47 -12.57 -8.23
N VAL A 149 3.43 -12.36 -9.03
CA VAL A 149 2.04 -12.28 -8.54
C VAL A 149 1.62 -13.59 -7.86
N ARG A 150 2.01 -14.74 -8.42
CA ARG A 150 1.69 -16.06 -7.84
C ARG A 150 2.43 -16.28 -6.54
N ASP A 151 3.71 -15.94 -6.52
CA ASP A 151 4.55 -16.07 -5.32
C ASP A 151 4.02 -15.17 -4.20
N VAL A 152 3.66 -13.92 -4.50
CA VAL A 152 3.05 -12.99 -3.54
C VAL A 152 1.69 -13.51 -3.06
N ALA A 153 0.84 -14.03 -3.95
CA ALA A 153 -0.44 -14.60 -3.54
C ALA A 153 -0.26 -15.79 -2.58
N ALA A 154 0.70 -16.68 -2.86
CA ALA A 154 1.03 -17.80 -1.98
C ALA A 154 1.50 -17.33 -0.60
N LEU A 155 2.39 -16.34 -0.54
CA LEU A 155 2.86 -15.73 0.72
C LEU A 155 1.71 -15.11 1.52
N LEU A 156 0.78 -14.45 0.82
CA LEU A 156 -0.40 -13.83 1.41
C LEU A 156 -1.52 -14.84 1.75
N SER A 157 -1.33 -16.13 1.43
CA SER A 157 -2.37 -17.16 1.55
C SER A 157 -3.67 -16.76 0.81
N VAL A 158 -3.53 -16.04 -0.30
CA VAL A 158 -4.62 -15.65 -1.20
C VAL A 158 -4.74 -16.72 -2.27
N ARG A 159 -5.94 -17.27 -2.46
CA ARG A 159 -6.18 -18.24 -3.52
C ARG A 159 -6.45 -17.48 -4.81
N LEU A 160 -5.70 -17.84 -5.85
CA LEU A 160 -5.95 -17.33 -7.19
C LEU A 160 -6.86 -18.29 -7.96
N PRO A 161 -7.73 -17.80 -8.85
CA PRO A 161 -8.48 -18.65 -9.77
C PRO A 161 -7.54 -19.55 -10.58
N ALA A 162 -7.90 -20.84 -10.73
CA ALA A 162 -7.09 -21.80 -11.49
C ALA A 162 -6.96 -21.43 -12.98
N ARG A 163 -8.01 -20.83 -13.54
CA ARG A 163 -8.02 -20.20 -14.86
C ARG A 163 -8.75 -18.87 -14.75
N GLU A 164 -8.12 -17.82 -15.27
CA GLU A 164 -8.73 -16.50 -15.41
C GLU A 164 -8.75 -16.15 -16.90
N ALA A 165 -9.94 -16.02 -17.48
CA ALA A 165 -10.08 -15.64 -18.88
C ALA A 165 -9.68 -14.16 -19.04
N PRO A 166 -9.03 -13.76 -20.15
CA PRO A 166 -8.89 -12.35 -20.48
C PRO A 166 -10.26 -11.67 -20.46
N THR A 167 -10.39 -10.52 -19.78
CA THR A 167 -11.64 -9.73 -19.84
C THR A 167 -11.68 -9.06 -21.20
N ALA A 168 -12.64 -9.46 -22.02
CA ALA A 168 -12.98 -8.74 -23.23
C ALA A 168 -13.44 -7.33 -22.86
N LYS A 169 -13.05 -6.33 -23.66
CA LYS A 169 -13.60 -4.97 -23.54
C LYS A 169 -15.12 -5.00 -23.66
N LEU A 170 -15.80 -4.10 -22.96
CA LEU A 170 -17.24 -3.93 -23.09
C LEU A 170 -17.57 -3.37 -24.47
N SER A 171 -18.57 -3.95 -25.13
CA SER A 171 -19.23 -3.28 -26.24
C SER A 171 -20.01 -2.06 -25.74
N VAL A 172 -20.43 -1.17 -26.65
CA VAL A 172 -21.19 0.03 -26.30
C VAL A 172 -22.49 -0.31 -25.55
N ALA A 173 -23.18 -1.37 -25.97
CA ALA A 173 -24.41 -1.84 -25.31
C ALA A 173 -24.10 -2.38 -23.90
N GLU A 174 -23.13 -3.30 -23.79
CA GLU A 174 -22.72 -3.85 -22.50
C GLU A 174 -22.24 -2.78 -21.51
N ARG A 175 -21.52 -1.76 -21.99
CA ARG A 175 -21.08 -0.63 -21.16
C ARG A 175 -22.26 0.15 -20.61
N LYS A 176 -23.26 0.45 -21.44
CA LYS A 176 -24.49 1.13 -21.02
C LYS A 176 -25.24 0.31 -19.96
N ASP A 177 -25.35 -0.99 -20.16
CA ASP A 177 -26.03 -1.89 -19.22
C ASP A 177 -25.26 -2.00 -17.90
N ALA A 178 -23.94 -2.13 -17.96
CA ALA A 178 -23.07 -2.18 -16.78
C ALA A 178 -23.15 -0.87 -15.97
N ASP A 179 -23.12 0.29 -16.64
CA ASP A 179 -23.27 1.60 -16.00
C ASP A 179 -24.65 1.77 -15.36
N GLY A 180 -25.70 1.27 -16.02
CA GLY A 180 -27.06 1.23 -15.48
C GLY A 180 -27.13 0.39 -14.20
N LEU A 181 -26.56 -0.81 -14.24
CA LEU A 181 -26.48 -1.72 -13.10
C LEU A 181 -25.68 -1.12 -11.93
N TRP A 182 -24.51 -0.55 -12.22
CA TRP A 182 -23.67 0.14 -11.24
C TRP A 182 -24.45 1.25 -10.53
N LYS A 183 -25.08 2.14 -11.29
CA LYS A 183 -25.88 3.26 -10.76
C LYS A 183 -27.04 2.78 -9.91
N ALA A 184 -27.74 1.73 -10.35
CA ALA A 184 -28.92 1.21 -9.66
C ALA A 184 -28.60 0.45 -8.38
N ARG A 185 -27.46 -0.26 -8.32
CA ARG A 185 -27.20 -1.26 -7.26
C ARG A 185 -26.04 -0.94 -6.34
N CYS A 186 -25.02 -0.22 -6.81
CA CYS A 186 -23.74 -0.14 -6.11
C CYS A 186 -23.27 1.31 -5.85
N ALA A 187 -23.59 2.24 -6.75
CA ALA A 187 -23.03 3.59 -6.75
C ALA A 187 -23.37 4.39 -5.48
N SER A 188 -24.53 4.18 -4.86
CA SER A 188 -24.94 4.89 -3.64
C SER A 188 -23.95 4.71 -2.48
N CYS A 189 -23.28 3.57 -2.41
CA CYS A 189 -22.30 3.26 -1.36
C CYS A 189 -20.84 3.40 -1.84
N HIS A 190 -20.60 3.20 -3.13
CA HIS A 190 -19.26 3.05 -3.69
C HIS A 190 -18.81 4.21 -4.60
N ALA A 191 -19.70 5.12 -5.01
CA ALA A 191 -19.34 6.26 -5.85
C ALA A 191 -19.13 7.55 -5.04
N GLY A 192 -18.65 8.59 -5.74
CA GLY A 192 -18.41 9.92 -5.18
C GLY A 192 -17.01 10.09 -4.61
N ALA A 193 -16.73 11.30 -4.11
CA ALA A 193 -15.43 11.66 -3.53
C ALA A 193 -15.20 11.09 -2.13
N ARG A 194 -16.26 10.56 -1.49
CA ARG A 194 -16.21 9.93 -0.16
C ARG A 194 -17.17 8.73 -0.09
N PRO A 195 -16.86 7.61 -0.77
CA PRO A 195 -17.68 6.40 -0.72
C PRO A 195 -17.93 5.91 0.71
N LEU A 196 -19.19 5.64 1.05
CA LEU A 196 -19.59 5.10 2.36
C LEU A 196 -18.88 3.78 2.66
N SER A 197 -18.73 2.92 1.65
CA SER A 197 -18.08 1.61 1.75
C SER A 197 -16.56 1.69 1.90
N GLY A 198 -15.98 2.87 1.65
CA GLY A 198 -14.55 3.10 1.52
C GLY A 198 -13.95 2.60 0.19
N ARG A 199 -14.64 1.75 -0.58
CA ARG A 199 -14.11 1.15 -1.82
C ARG A 199 -14.85 1.72 -3.02
N ASP A 200 -14.12 2.32 -3.95
CA ASP A 200 -14.67 2.77 -5.23
C ASP A 200 -14.64 1.68 -6.30
N GLY A 201 -15.20 1.97 -7.48
CA GLY A 201 -15.20 1.04 -8.62
C GLY A 201 -13.81 0.56 -9.02
N VAL A 202 -12.79 1.41 -8.90
CA VAL A 202 -11.38 1.05 -9.17
C VAL A 202 -10.90 -0.03 -8.19
N SER A 203 -11.27 0.10 -6.92
CA SER A 203 -10.86 -0.83 -5.87
C SER A 203 -11.67 -2.14 -5.89
N LEU A 204 -12.90 -2.10 -6.41
CA LEU A 204 -13.71 -3.30 -6.62
C LEU A 204 -13.17 -4.20 -7.74
N SER A 205 -12.34 -3.68 -8.66
CA SER A 205 -11.68 -4.49 -9.70
C SER A 205 -10.73 -5.55 -9.13
N LEU A 206 -10.37 -5.45 -7.84
CA LEU A 206 -9.55 -6.44 -7.14
C LEU A 206 -10.26 -7.79 -6.97
N TYR A 207 -11.59 -7.78 -6.91
CA TYR A 207 -12.38 -8.95 -6.51
C TYR A 207 -12.90 -9.73 -7.72
N THR A 208 -13.00 -11.06 -7.58
CA THR A 208 -13.58 -11.92 -8.61
C THR A 208 -15.09 -11.67 -8.74
N PRO A 209 -15.67 -11.89 -9.94
CA PRO A 209 -17.12 -11.78 -10.12
C PRO A 209 -17.89 -12.82 -9.31
N GLU A 210 -17.36 -14.04 -9.17
CA GLU A 210 -17.98 -15.09 -8.35
C GLU A 210 -18.03 -14.70 -6.88
N TRP A 211 -16.94 -14.13 -6.34
CA TRP A 211 -16.94 -13.64 -4.96
C TRP A 211 -17.89 -12.47 -4.79
N THR A 212 -17.93 -11.54 -5.74
CA THR A 212 -18.84 -10.38 -5.70
C THR A 212 -20.29 -10.84 -5.68
N TYR A 213 -20.64 -11.80 -6.54
CA TYR A 213 -21.95 -12.43 -6.56
C TYR A 213 -22.32 -13.07 -5.21
N GLU A 214 -21.45 -13.89 -4.63
CA GLU A 214 -21.72 -14.53 -3.33
C GLU A 214 -21.79 -13.50 -2.18
N TYR A 215 -20.90 -12.50 -2.18
CA TYR A 215 -20.80 -11.48 -1.14
C TYR A 215 -22.04 -10.56 -1.09
N CYS A 216 -22.63 -10.28 -2.25
CA CYS A 216 -23.84 -9.46 -2.36
C CYS A 216 -25.09 -10.15 -1.81
N ARG A 217 -25.12 -11.49 -1.74
CA ARG A 217 -26.29 -12.29 -1.33
C ARG A 217 -26.37 -12.57 0.17
N GLU A 218 -25.42 -12.07 0.96
CA GLU A 218 -25.40 -12.24 2.43
C GLU A 218 -25.48 -13.71 2.90
N GLN A 219 -24.93 -14.65 2.13
CA GLN A 219 -24.92 -16.06 2.55
C GLN A 219 -23.67 -16.38 3.37
N MET A 220 -23.77 -17.33 4.31
CA MET A 220 -22.58 -17.88 4.98
C MET A 220 -21.58 -18.39 3.92
N PRO A 221 -20.27 -18.13 4.06
CA PRO A 221 -19.57 -17.57 5.23
C PRO A 221 -19.41 -16.03 5.20
N TYR A 222 -20.10 -15.32 4.31
CA TYR A 222 -20.02 -13.86 4.19
C TYR A 222 -21.01 -13.12 5.09
N ALA A 223 -22.06 -13.80 5.55
CA ALA A 223 -22.96 -13.31 6.60
C ALA A 223 -22.17 -13.11 7.90
N ARG A 224 -22.21 -11.88 8.45
CA ARG A 224 -21.58 -11.54 9.74
C ARG A 224 -22.47 -10.60 10.51
N ALA A 225 -22.48 -10.72 11.83
CA ALA A 225 -23.27 -9.87 12.72
C ALA A 225 -22.92 -8.37 12.60
N ASP A 226 -21.71 -8.03 12.16
CA ASP A 226 -21.22 -6.66 11.98
C ASP A 226 -21.29 -6.16 10.52
N ARG A 227 -21.79 -6.98 9.59
CA ARG A 227 -21.96 -6.59 8.18
C ARG A 227 -23.02 -5.48 8.09
N ARG A 228 -22.66 -4.37 7.42
CA ARG A 228 -23.56 -3.23 7.15
C ARG A 228 -23.95 -3.07 5.68
N MET A 229 -23.36 -3.88 4.81
CA MET A 229 -23.76 -3.88 3.40
C MET A 229 -25.13 -4.57 3.30
N PRO A 230 -26.11 -4.02 2.57
CA PRO A 230 -27.38 -4.71 2.35
C PRO A 230 -27.21 -5.91 1.42
N GLU A 231 -28.21 -6.78 1.37
CA GLU A 231 -28.35 -7.71 0.24
C GLU A 231 -28.56 -6.92 -1.05
N VAL A 232 -27.83 -7.28 -2.09
CA VAL A 232 -27.96 -6.68 -3.42
C VAL A 232 -28.28 -7.81 -4.40
N PRO A 233 -29.48 -7.83 -5.00
CA PRO A 233 -29.83 -8.86 -5.98
C PRO A 233 -28.95 -8.65 -7.21
N LEU A 234 -28.06 -9.62 -7.43
CA LEU A 234 -27.09 -9.65 -8.50
C LEU A 234 -27.00 -11.09 -8.99
N SER A 235 -27.20 -11.33 -10.28
CA SER A 235 -26.87 -12.60 -10.93
C SER A 235 -25.36 -12.70 -11.17
N LEU A 236 -24.87 -13.92 -11.43
CA LEU A 236 -23.44 -14.10 -11.73
C LEU A 236 -23.02 -13.38 -13.02
N ASP A 237 -23.88 -13.32 -14.03
CA ASP A 237 -23.56 -12.65 -15.29
C ASP A 237 -23.54 -11.13 -15.14
N GLU A 238 -24.44 -10.57 -14.33
CA GLU A 238 -24.37 -9.17 -13.91
C GLU A 238 -23.09 -8.88 -13.10
N ALA A 239 -22.66 -9.80 -12.23
CA ALA A 239 -21.39 -9.66 -11.51
C ALA A 239 -20.16 -9.67 -12.44
N LYS A 240 -20.17 -10.54 -13.47
CA LYS A 240 -19.13 -10.55 -14.52
C LYS A 240 -19.13 -9.27 -15.34
N LEU A 241 -20.32 -8.75 -15.66
CA LEU A 241 -20.47 -7.49 -16.38
C LEU A 241 -19.93 -6.30 -15.57
N LEU A 242 -20.26 -6.22 -14.27
CA LEU A 242 -19.69 -5.24 -13.35
C LEU A 242 -18.18 -5.38 -13.21
N HIS A 243 -17.66 -6.61 -13.14
CA HIS A 243 -16.22 -6.85 -13.04
C HIS A 243 -15.46 -6.26 -14.26
N ARG A 244 -15.99 -6.46 -15.48
CA ARG A 244 -15.46 -5.83 -16.70
C ARG A 244 -15.57 -4.31 -16.66
N LEU A 245 -16.65 -3.76 -16.13
CA LEU A 245 -16.80 -2.32 -15.93
C LEU A 245 -15.73 -1.78 -14.98
N PHE A 246 -15.49 -2.46 -13.86
CA PHE A 246 -14.48 -2.05 -12.87
C PHE A 246 -13.06 -2.07 -13.45
N ASP A 247 -12.75 -3.06 -14.29
CA ASP A 247 -11.49 -3.09 -15.06
C ASP A 247 -11.36 -1.87 -15.99
N GLU A 248 -12.42 -1.52 -16.75
CA GLU A 248 -12.40 -0.34 -17.62
C GLU A 248 -12.28 0.98 -16.83
N LEU A 249 -13.05 1.14 -15.75
CA LEU A 249 -12.99 2.30 -14.86
C LEU A 249 -11.58 2.46 -14.27
N ARG A 250 -10.93 1.35 -13.93
CA ARG A 250 -9.55 1.35 -13.46
C ARG A 250 -8.59 1.85 -14.54
N VAL A 251 -8.68 1.31 -15.76
CA VAL A 251 -7.83 1.74 -16.89
C VAL A 251 -8.06 3.22 -17.21
N GLU A 252 -9.30 3.68 -17.18
CA GLU A 252 -9.66 5.10 -17.37
C GLU A 252 -9.01 5.99 -16.31
N LYS A 253 -9.14 5.64 -15.02
CA LYS A 253 -8.52 6.35 -13.89
C LYS A 253 -6.99 6.34 -13.94
N GLU A 254 -6.40 5.21 -14.32
CA GLU A 254 -4.95 5.08 -14.52
C GLU A 254 -4.47 6.05 -15.62
N ARG A 255 -5.17 6.10 -16.76
CA ARG A 255 -4.86 7.01 -17.87
C ARG A 255 -5.06 8.48 -17.50
N GLU A 256 -6.14 8.81 -16.79
CA GLU A 256 -6.41 10.18 -16.33
C GLU A 256 -5.30 10.68 -15.41
N LEU A 257 -4.92 9.88 -14.42
CA LEU A 257 -3.84 10.21 -13.48
C LEU A 257 -2.52 10.40 -14.22
N ASP A 258 -2.15 9.48 -15.11
CA ASP A 258 -0.89 9.56 -15.85
C ASP A 258 -0.86 10.80 -16.78
N ALA A 259 -2.00 11.16 -17.39
CA ALA A 259 -2.12 12.37 -18.18
C ALA A 259 -1.95 13.64 -17.33
N ARG A 260 -2.53 13.67 -16.11
CA ARG A 260 -2.35 14.79 -15.17
C ARG A 260 -0.91 14.90 -14.68
N VAL A 261 -0.28 13.77 -14.35
CA VAL A 261 1.15 13.72 -13.95
C VAL A 261 2.06 14.19 -15.07
N THR A 262 1.77 13.82 -16.33
CA THR A 262 2.57 14.23 -17.49
C THR A 262 2.49 15.73 -17.75
N LYS A 263 1.39 16.39 -17.36
CA LYS A 263 1.20 17.85 -17.47
C LYS A 263 1.89 18.63 -16.36
N LEU A 264 2.43 17.99 -15.33
CA LEU A 264 3.17 18.68 -14.27
C LEU A 264 4.47 19.28 -14.83
N ALA A 265 4.57 20.60 -14.82
CA ALA A 265 5.76 21.33 -15.20
C ALA A 265 6.11 22.37 -14.14
N LEU A 266 7.38 22.44 -13.75
CA LEU A 266 7.84 23.33 -12.69
C LEU A 266 7.59 24.81 -13.04
N LYS A 267 7.68 25.17 -14.32
CA LYS A 267 7.39 26.52 -14.84
C LYS A 267 5.97 27.00 -14.55
N ASP A 268 5.02 26.07 -14.37
CA ASP A 268 3.61 26.38 -14.13
C ASP A 268 3.29 26.31 -12.61
N ALA A 269 4.29 26.02 -11.77
CA ALA A 269 4.12 25.96 -10.32
C ALA A 269 3.94 27.35 -9.73
N ALA A 270 3.02 27.49 -8.77
CA ALA A 270 2.89 28.72 -7.99
C ALA A 270 4.13 28.88 -7.09
N LEU A 271 4.94 29.91 -7.36
CA LEU A 271 6.17 30.19 -6.61
C LEU A 271 5.90 31.27 -5.56
N PRO A 272 6.12 31.00 -4.26
CA PRO A 272 6.08 32.02 -3.23
C PRO A 272 7.30 32.96 -3.35
N GLY A 273 7.41 33.88 -2.38
CA GLY A 273 8.62 34.67 -2.16
C GLY A 273 9.86 33.81 -1.86
N ALA A 274 10.96 34.45 -1.49
CA ALA A 274 12.23 33.77 -1.23
C ALA A 274 12.09 32.65 -0.19
N VAL A 275 12.83 31.55 -0.39
CA VAL A 275 12.88 30.44 0.58
C VAL A 275 13.52 30.94 1.88
N PRO A 276 12.84 30.85 3.03
CA PRO A 276 13.41 31.28 4.31
C PRO A 276 14.65 30.44 4.70
N PRO A 277 15.66 31.02 5.38
CA PRO A 277 16.84 30.25 5.81
C PRO A 277 16.50 29.02 6.67
N ALA A 278 15.51 29.13 7.55
CA ALA A 278 15.03 28.01 8.36
C ALA A 278 14.47 26.85 7.50
N MET A 279 13.88 27.15 6.35
CA MET A 279 13.37 26.16 5.41
C MET A 279 14.53 25.42 4.71
N LEU A 280 15.64 26.09 4.43
CA LEU A 280 16.85 25.43 3.91
C LEU A 280 17.41 24.43 4.95
N ALA A 281 17.57 24.85 6.21
CA ALA A 281 17.99 23.96 7.27
C ALA A 281 17.04 22.76 7.45
N TYR A 282 15.73 23.00 7.32
CA TYR A 282 14.71 21.94 7.36
C TYR A 282 14.86 20.92 6.23
N LEU A 283 14.96 21.38 4.97
CA LEU A 283 15.09 20.51 3.79
C LEU A 283 16.32 19.62 3.82
N TRP A 284 17.45 20.14 4.30
CA TRP A 284 18.72 19.42 4.37
C TRP A 284 18.89 18.59 5.66
N GLY A 285 17.97 18.71 6.62
CA GLY A 285 18.03 18.00 7.89
C GLY A 285 16.78 17.15 8.15
N PRO A 286 15.84 17.61 9.00
CA PRO A 286 14.73 16.80 9.49
C PRO A 286 13.68 16.42 8.43
N PHE A 287 13.63 17.11 7.28
CA PHE A 287 12.59 16.93 6.27
C PHE A 287 12.29 15.45 5.94
N PHE A 288 13.30 14.64 5.68
CA PHE A 288 13.06 13.25 5.27
C PHE A 288 12.39 12.40 6.35
N ARG A 289 12.63 12.73 7.62
CA ARG A 289 11.98 12.05 8.74
C ARG A 289 10.53 12.48 8.85
N ASP A 290 10.27 13.78 8.76
CA ASP A 290 8.94 14.37 8.91
C ASP A 290 8.03 14.02 7.71
N ALA A 291 8.61 13.96 6.51
CA ALA A 291 7.96 13.46 5.30
C ALA A 291 7.88 11.92 5.24
N THR A 292 8.34 11.20 6.26
CA THR A 292 8.34 9.72 6.38
C THR A 292 9.14 8.97 5.30
N CYS A 293 10.02 9.66 4.58
CA CYS A 293 10.89 9.07 3.55
C CYS A 293 11.91 8.08 4.14
N VAL A 294 12.35 8.32 5.38
CA VAL A 294 13.36 7.49 6.07
C VAL A 294 12.96 6.02 6.22
N HIS A 295 11.65 5.69 6.22
CA HIS A 295 11.18 4.32 6.37
C HIS A 295 11.60 3.40 5.21
N CYS A 296 11.80 3.94 4.02
CA CYS A 296 12.29 3.19 2.86
C CYS A 296 13.75 3.51 2.51
N HIS A 297 14.26 4.66 2.96
CA HIS A 297 15.50 5.25 2.43
C HIS A 297 16.63 5.49 3.46
N ALA A 298 16.48 5.21 4.76
CA ALA A 298 17.51 5.57 5.76
C ALA A 298 18.29 4.39 6.40
N THR A 299 17.70 3.19 6.57
CA THR A 299 18.36 2.06 7.27
C THR A 299 18.11 0.75 6.55
N SER A 300 19.18 0.06 6.10
CA SER A 300 19.11 -1.09 5.18
C SER A 300 18.10 -0.84 4.06
N PRO A 301 18.30 0.23 3.25
CA PRO A 301 17.20 0.85 2.55
C PRO A 301 16.70 -0.09 1.47
N ARG A 302 15.42 -0.47 1.59
CA ARG A 302 14.71 -1.25 0.56
C ARG A 302 14.80 -0.56 -0.81
N ALA A 303 14.94 0.76 -0.82
CA ALA A 303 15.13 1.59 -2.01
C ALA A 303 16.54 2.24 -2.09
N ALA A 304 17.58 1.62 -1.53
CA ALA A 304 18.94 2.21 -1.46
C ALA A 304 19.53 2.55 -2.83
N SER A 305 19.20 1.72 -3.83
CA SER A 305 19.62 1.92 -5.22
C SER A 305 19.01 3.16 -5.86
N ALA A 306 17.88 3.65 -5.35
CA ALA A 306 17.17 4.81 -5.88
C ALA A 306 17.55 6.10 -5.14
N PHE A 307 17.55 6.08 -3.80
CA PHE A 307 17.75 7.28 -2.99
C PHE A 307 18.08 6.92 -1.52
N THR A 308 18.92 7.73 -0.88
CA THR A 308 19.16 7.68 0.58
C THR A 308 18.60 8.94 1.23
N ALA A 309 17.79 8.79 2.27
CA ALA A 309 17.04 9.88 2.92
C ALA A 309 17.89 10.64 3.95
N ASP A 310 19.00 11.20 3.48
CA ASP A 310 19.89 12.08 4.23
C ASP A 310 20.46 13.17 3.30
N ALA A 311 21.23 14.11 3.87
CA ALA A 311 21.80 15.23 3.12
C ALA A 311 22.72 14.77 1.99
N GLU A 312 23.56 13.75 2.23
CA GLU A 312 24.50 13.24 1.23
C GLU A 312 23.80 12.50 0.08
N GLY A 313 22.74 11.76 0.39
CA GLY A 313 21.85 11.13 -0.57
C GLY A 313 21.12 12.17 -1.42
N LEU A 314 20.64 13.27 -0.82
CA LEU A 314 20.06 14.40 -1.55
C LEU A 314 21.06 15.07 -2.48
N LYS A 315 22.29 15.36 -2.03
CA LYS A 315 23.36 15.88 -2.89
C LYS A 315 23.61 14.96 -4.09
N LYS A 316 23.81 13.66 -3.84
CA LYS A 316 24.03 12.65 -4.89
C LYS A 316 22.85 12.56 -5.85
N TYR A 317 21.62 12.68 -5.35
CA TYR A 317 20.41 12.68 -6.16
C TYR A 317 20.38 13.90 -7.08
N LEU A 318 20.50 15.12 -6.55
CA LEU A 318 20.48 16.37 -7.33
C LEU A 318 21.65 16.50 -8.32
N GLN A 319 22.77 15.85 -8.01
CA GLN A 319 23.89 15.73 -8.94
C GLN A 319 23.61 14.78 -10.10
N LYS A 320 22.73 13.79 -9.96
CA LYS A 320 22.42 12.79 -11.00
C LYS A 320 21.10 13.07 -11.72
N LYS A 321 20.14 13.66 -11.02
CA LYS A 321 18.75 13.94 -11.42
C LYS A 321 18.46 15.43 -11.24
N SER A 322 17.44 15.95 -11.91
CA SER A 322 17.06 17.36 -11.75
C SER A 322 16.26 17.58 -10.46
N GLY A 323 16.35 18.80 -9.90
CA GLY A 323 15.43 19.20 -8.83
C GLY A 323 13.98 19.23 -9.28
N GLU A 324 13.73 19.40 -10.59
CA GLU A 324 12.40 19.26 -11.15
C GLU A 324 11.85 17.83 -10.98
N GLU A 325 12.66 16.78 -11.21
CA GLU A 325 12.23 15.40 -10.93
C GLU A 325 11.85 15.22 -9.45
N TYR A 326 12.62 15.81 -8.55
CA TYR A 326 12.36 15.78 -7.11
C TYR A 326 11.02 16.46 -6.76
N TRP A 327 10.81 17.71 -7.20
CA TRP A 327 9.56 18.43 -6.99
C TRP A 327 8.37 17.72 -7.64
N ARG A 328 8.51 17.25 -8.88
CA ARG A 328 7.46 16.55 -9.63
C ARG A 328 7.02 15.29 -8.90
N ARG A 329 7.93 14.59 -8.22
CA ARG A 329 7.58 13.44 -7.38
C ARG A 329 6.66 13.83 -6.22
N LEU A 330 6.93 14.95 -5.55
CA LEU A 330 6.10 15.45 -4.46
C LEU A 330 4.72 15.91 -4.94
N GLU A 331 4.65 16.57 -6.09
CA GLU A 331 3.38 16.96 -6.74
C GLU A 331 2.57 15.76 -7.21
N THR A 332 3.24 14.76 -7.79
CA THR A 332 2.59 13.52 -8.22
C THR A 332 1.90 12.85 -7.03
N ARG A 333 2.49 12.90 -5.82
CA ARG A 333 1.83 12.36 -4.63
C ARG A 333 0.52 13.07 -4.30
N ALA A 334 0.45 14.39 -4.45
CA ALA A 334 -0.79 15.12 -4.22
C ALA A 334 -1.89 14.68 -5.20
N LEU A 335 -1.52 14.46 -6.47
CA LEU A 335 -2.43 13.88 -7.47
C LEU A 335 -2.84 12.44 -7.13
N GLU A 336 -1.89 11.58 -6.73
CA GLU A 336 -2.19 10.20 -6.30
C GLU A 336 -3.21 10.17 -5.14
N ALA A 337 -3.06 11.08 -4.18
CA ALA A 337 -3.95 11.21 -3.04
C ALA A 337 -5.36 11.64 -3.45
N GLU A 338 -5.47 12.64 -4.33
CA GLU A 338 -6.75 13.10 -4.88
C GLU A 338 -7.46 12.01 -5.70
N HIS A 339 -6.72 11.24 -6.51
CA HIS A 339 -7.31 10.20 -7.36
C HIS A 339 -7.61 8.90 -6.61
N GLY A 340 -6.93 8.67 -5.49
CA GLY A 340 -6.97 7.41 -4.73
C GLY A 340 -6.21 6.26 -5.39
N LEU A 341 -5.20 6.57 -6.20
CA LEU A 341 -4.49 5.60 -7.05
C LEU A 341 -3.03 6.04 -7.25
N VAL A 342 -2.10 5.07 -7.29
CA VAL A 342 -0.68 5.35 -7.57
C VAL A 342 -0.42 5.56 -9.07
N ALA A 343 0.39 6.56 -9.41
CA ALA A 343 0.78 6.88 -10.78
C ALA A 343 1.80 5.87 -11.33
N ALA A 344 1.81 5.63 -12.66
CA ALA A 344 2.76 4.69 -13.26
C ALA A 344 4.21 5.17 -13.15
N LYS A 345 4.42 6.49 -13.23
CA LYS A 345 5.74 7.12 -13.14
C LYS A 345 5.69 8.33 -12.19
N PRO A 346 6.75 8.56 -11.39
CA PRO A 346 7.94 7.72 -11.25
C PRO A 346 7.69 6.43 -10.42
N GLY A 347 6.44 6.08 -10.09
CA GLY A 347 6.06 4.74 -9.62
C GLY A 347 6.50 4.37 -8.20
N MET A 348 7.22 5.24 -7.49
CA MET A 348 7.46 5.06 -6.06
C MET A 348 6.26 5.62 -5.31
N PRO A 349 5.54 4.95 -4.40
CA PRO A 349 4.57 5.62 -3.54
C PRO A 349 5.30 6.31 -2.39
N MET A 350 4.92 7.55 -2.06
CA MET A 350 5.25 8.05 -0.73
C MET A 350 4.31 7.32 0.21
N ALA A 351 4.83 6.47 1.12
CA ALA A 351 4.00 5.79 2.12
C ALA A 351 3.35 6.77 3.12
N GLY A 352 3.73 8.04 3.06
CA GLY A 352 3.18 9.15 3.83
C GLY A 352 1.98 9.84 3.18
N LEU A 353 1.39 10.76 3.96
CA LEU A 353 0.45 11.75 3.46
C LEU A 353 1.16 12.67 2.45
N GLU A 354 0.40 13.24 1.53
CA GLU A 354 0.87 14.33 0.70
C GLU A 354 1.35 15.50 1.57
N LEU A 355 2.43 16.13 1.14
CA LEU A 355 2.93 17.33 1.81
C LEU A 355 1.95 18.49 1.59
N PRO A 356 1.80 19.40 2.58
CA PRO A 356 1.01 20.61 2.43
C PRO A 356 1.37 21.38 1.15
N ALA A 357 0.37 22.02 0.53
CA ALA A 357 0.57 22.71 -0.74
C ALA A 357 1.62 23.83 -0.63
N GLU A 358 1.61 24.56 0.48
CA GLU A 358 2.54 25.65 0.79
C GLU A 358 3.98 25.13 0.87
N LEU A 359 4.17 23.97 1.50
CA LEU A 359 5.49 23.33 1.61
C LEU A 359 6.00 22.90 0.23
N ARG A 360 5.14 22.30 -0.60
CA ARG A 360 5.50 21.90 -1.96
C ARG A 360 5.84 23.09 -2.86
N ARG A 361 5.11 24.20 -2.71
CA ARG A 361 5.40 25.47 -3.41
C ARG A 361 6.74 26.08 -2.98
N LEU A 362 7.08 26.04 -1.70
CA LEU A 362 8.41 26.43 -1.21
C LEU A 362 9.52 25.54 -1.79
N ILE A 363 9.28 24.24 -1.91
CA ILE A 363 10.22 23.31 -2.57
C ILE A 363 10.35 23.63 -4.06
N ALA A 364 9.25 23.96 -4.75
CA ALA A 364 9.30 24.41 -6.14
C ALA A 364 10.19 25.64 -6.29
N ARG A 365 10.03 26.63 -5.41
CA ARG A 365 10.87 27.83 -5.37
C ARG A 365 12.34 27.49 -5.11
N TRP A 366 12.61 26.63 -4.12
CA TRP A 366 13.95 26.16 -3.81
C TRP A 366 14.63 25.49 -5.02
N VAL A 367 13.88 24.71 -5.80
CA VAL A 367 14.38 24.10 -7.03
C VAL A 367 14.74 25.16 -8.07
N VAL A 368 13.86 26.13 -8.30
CA VAL A 368 14.12 27.26 -9.23
C VAL A 368 15.34 28.08 -8.79
N ASP A 369 15.53 28.26 -7.48
CA ASP A 369 16.67 28.98 -6.90
C ASP A 369 17.99 28.16 -6.96
N GLY A 370 17.99 26.95 -7.54
CA GLY A 370 19.17 26.11 -7.74
C GLY A 370 19.43 25.09 -6.64
N CYS A 371 18.42 24.76 -5.83
CA CYS A 371 18.51 23.80 -4.73
C CYS A 371 19.64 24.13 -3.75
N LYS A 372 19.61 25.35 -3.22
CA LYS A 372 20.65 25.87 -2.33
C LYS A 372 20.71 25.13 -1.00
N ASP A 373 21.90 24.90 -0.48
CA ASP A 373 22.10 24.49 0.92
C ASP A 373 22.04 25.67 1.90
N ALA A 374 22.24 25.39 3.18
CA ALA A 374 22.21 26.41 4.24
C ALA A 374 23.32 27.47 4.05
N GLU A 375 24.41 27.10 3.37
CA GLU A 375 25.53 27.96 3.01
C GLU A 375 25.31 28.71 1.68
N GLY A 376 24.19 28.46 0.99
CA GLY A 376 23.81 29.13 -0.26
C GLY A 376 24.41 28.50 -1.53
N LYS A 377 25.12 27.38 -1.42
CA LYS A 377 25.68 26.66 -2.57
C LYS A 377 24.57 25.90 -3.30
N ALA A 378 24.52 26.07 -4.63
CA ALA A 378 23.56 25.43 -5.50
C ALA A 378 23.94 23.97 -5.80
N TRP A 379 22.97 23.05 -5.73
CA TRP A 379 23.16 21.63 -6.00
C TRP A 379 22.37 21.11 -7.19
N CYS A 380 21.36 21.86 -7.66
CA CYS A 380 20.63 21.46 -8.85
C CYS A 380 21.44 21.76 -10.12
N ARG A 381 21.41 20.80 -11.05
CA ARG A 381 21.85 21.04 -12.42
C ARG A 381 20.98 22.15 -13.02
N ARG A 382 21.63 23.15 -13.64
CA ARG A 382 20.96 24.21 -14.38
C ARG A 382 20.30 23.66 -15.63
#